data_AF-A0A1F7Q9W1-F1
#
_entry.id   AF-A0A1F7Q9W1-F1
#
_cell.length_a   1.000
_cell.length_b   1.000
_cell.length_c   1.000
_cell.angle_alpha   90.00
_cell.angle_beta   90.00
_cell.angle_gamma   90.00
#
_symmetry.space_group_name_H-M   'P 1'
#
loop_
_entity.id
_entity.type
_entity.pdbx_description
1 polymer ?
#
loop_
_entity_poly.entity_id
_entity_poly.type
_entity_poly.pdbx_seq_one_letter_code
_entity_poly.pdbx_strand_id
1 'polypeptide(L)'
;MRTRRLAPWLLAAGLALAGCAELACRPVTIVVAGRERRTRLESEFRGVTTDPTGRVVERRRDVVVDEFWVKDGGGRWYRVSEAAWRGAIVGASLEVCR
;
A
#
# COMPACT_ATOMS: atom_id res chain seq x y z
N MET A 1 20.28 61.15 12.09
CA MET A 1 20.81 59.91 11.46
C MET A 1 19.94 58.75 11.99
N ARG A 2 18.79 58.35 11.39
CA ARG A 2 18.61 57.57 10.14
C ARG A 2 19.81 56.65 9.91
N THR A 3 19.72 55.35 10.19
CA THR A 3 19.03 54.38 9.31
C THR A 3 18.40 53.21 10.07
N ARG A 4 17.20 52.85 9.59
CA ARG A 4 16.33 51.74 10.02
C ARG A 4 16.95 50.41 9.59
N ARG A 5 17.07 49.43 10.50
CA ARG A 5 17.37 48.04 10.13
C ARG A 5 16.09 47.35 9.65
N LEU A 6 15.88 47.43 8.34
CA LEU A 6 15.08 46.51 7.53
C LEU A 6 15.81 45.14 7.56
N ALA A 7 15.22 43.94 7.60
CA ALA A 7 13.86 43.47 7.57
C ALA A 7 13.87 42.01 8.12
N PRO A 8 12.91 41.61 8.97
CA PRO A 8 12.77 40.23 9.48
C PRO A 8 11.95 39.36 8.51
N TRP A 9 12.37 39.29 7.24
CA TRP A 9 11.60 38.62 6.17
C TRP A 9 12.50 37.71 5.33
N LEU A 10 12.95 36.61 5.92
CA LEU A 10 13.06 35.36 5.19
C LEU A 10 12.33 34.31 6.02
N LEU A 11 11.00 34.47 6.02
CA LEU A 11 10.04 33.40 6.25
C LEU A 11 10.49 32.21 5.42
N ALA A 12 11.04 31.21 6.09
CA ALA A 12 11.31 29.90 5.54
C ALA A 12 9.96 29.30 5.10
N ALA A 13 9.60 29.59 3.86
CA ALA A 13 8.67 28.81 3.08
C ALA A 13 9.28 27.43 2.93
N GLY A 14 8.65 26.41 3.52
CA GLY A 14 9.08 25.03 3.29
C GLY A 14 8.56 24.09 4.36
N LEU A 15 7.34 23.59 4.15
CA LEU A 15 6.92 22.18 4.27
C LEU A 15 5.40 22.10 4.37
N ALA A 16 4.72 22.55 3.32
CA ALA A 16 3.40 22.03 2.99
C ALA A 16 3.65 20.76 2.17
N LEU A 17 3.28 19.60 2.73
CA LEU A 17 2.96 18.29 2.10
C LEU A 17 3.29 17.11 3.06
N ALA A 18 2.84 17.17 4.32
CA ALA A 18 2.61 15.94 5.09
C ALA A 18 1.21 15.41 4.73
N GLY A 19 1.04 15.11 3.45
CA GLY A 19 -0.17 14.53 2.87
C GLY A 19 0.20 13.24 2.18
N CYS A 20 0.86 12.33 2.89
CA CYS A 20 1.04 10.96 2.44
C CYS A 20 0.42 10.08 3.51
N ALA A 21 -0.61 9.34 3.14
CA ALA A 21 -0.99 8.15 3.87
C ALA A 21 0.25 7.25 3.90
N GLU A 22 1.04 7.34 4.96
CA GLU A 22 2.08 6.38 5.23
C GLU A 22 1.34 5.06 5.48
N LEU A 23 1.26 4.22 4.45
CA LEU A 23 1.24 2.78 4.63
C LEU A 23 2.43 2.51 5.53
N ALA A 24 2.19 2.44 6.84
CA ALA A 24 3.21 2.27 7.86
C ALA A 24 3.74 0.84 7.80
N CYS A 25 4.31 0.47 6.65
CA CYS A 25 5.09 -0.73 6.49
C CYS A 25 6.24 -0.63 7.48
N ARG A 26 6.16 -1.43 8.54
CA ARG A 26 7.31 -1.65 9.42
C ARG A 26 8.04 -2.87 8.86
N PRO A 27 9.20 -2.69 8.20
CA PRO A 27 9.94 -3.81 7.65
C PRO A 27 10.37 -4.73 8.79
N VAL A 28 10.13 -6.02 8.62
CA VAL A 28 10.60 -7.07 9.51
C VAL A 28 11.27 -8.17 8.68
N THR A 29 12.41 -8.63 9.14
CA THR A 29 13.08 -9.79 8.53
C THR A 29 12.52 -11.06 9.13
N ILE A 30 12.05 -11.97 8.27
CA ILE A 30 11.56 -13.30 8.65
C ILE A 30 12.41 -14.38 8.00
N VAL A 31 12.45 -15.57 8.59
CA VAL A 31 12.90 -16.78 7.90
C VAL A 31 11.69 -17.44 7.27
N VAL A 32 11.75 -17.67 5.95
CA VAL A 32 10.63 -18.23 5.19
C VAL A 32 10.45 -19.71 5.54
N ALA A 33 9.29 -20.06 6.09
CA ALA A 33 8.91 -21.45 6.36
C ALA A 33 8.02 -22.05 5.27
N GLY A 34 7.34 -21.21 4.48
CA GLY A 34 6.47 -21.65 3.40
C GLY A 34 5.96 -20.49 2.57
N ARG A 35 5.41 -20.80 1.41
CA ARG A 35 4.78 -19.82 0.53
C ARG A 35 3.52 -20.40 -0.10
N GLU A 36 2.54 -19.56 -0.34
CA GLU A 36 1.25 -19.97 -0.89
C GLU A 36 0.70 -18.88 -1.81
N ARG A 37 0.08 -19.29 -2.92
CA ARG A 37 -0.73 -18.41 -3.77
C ARG A 37 -2.19 -18.69 -3.45
N ARG A 38 -2.93 -17.64 -3.12
CA ARG A 38 -4.37 -17.69 -2.85
C ARG A 38 -5.08 -16.84 -3.89
N THR A 39 -6.36 -17.09 -4.08
CA THR A 39 -7.22 -16.25 -4.92
C THR A 39 -8.27 -15.57 -4.06
N ARG A 40 -8.60 -14.33 -4.40
CA ARG A 40 -9.69 -13.58 -3.77
C ARG A 40 -10.57 -12.97 -4.84
N LEU A 41 -11.85 -12.82 -4.55
CA LEU A 41 -12.72 -11.94 -5.32
C LEU A 41 -12.49 -10.49 -4.88
N GLU A 42 -12.38 -9.61 -5.87
CA GLU A 42 -12.32 -8.17 -5.68
C GLU A 42 -13.36 -7.51 -6.57
N SER A 43 -14.19 -6.64 -5.99
CA SER A 43 -15.18 -5.88 -6.72
C SER A 43 -14.52 -4.63 -7.30
N GLU A 44 -14.23 -4.65 -8.59
CA GLU A 44 -13.61 -3.54 -9.32
C GLU A 44 -14.68 -2.55 -9.82
N PHE A 45 -14.46 -1.26 -9.60
CA PHE A 45 -15.29 -0.20 -10.14
C PHE A 45 -15.08 -0.04 -11.65
N ARG A 46 -16.17 0.02 -12.42
CA ARG A 46 -16.16 0.09 -13.89
C ARG A 46 -16.93 1.31 -14.43
N GLY A 47 -17.15 2.33 -13.61
CA GLY A 47 -17.90 3.52 -13.97
C GLY A 47 -19.31 3.51 -13.39
N VAL A 48 -20.16 4.39 -13.93
CA VAL A 48 -21.55 4.55 -13.49
C VAL A 48 -22.51 4.36 -14.67
N THR A 49 -23.75 3.99 -14.37
CA THR A 49 -24.84 3.92 -15.34
C THR A 49 -26.13 4.44 -14.71
N THR A 50 -27.13 4.76 -15.52
CA THR A 50 -28.44 5.22 -15.04
C THR A 50 -29.45 4.09 -15.18
N ASP A 51 -30.14 3.77 -14.09
CA ASP A 51 -31.17 2.73 -14.10
C ASP A 51 -32.49 3.23 -14.75
N PRO A 52 -33.48 2.34 -15.00
CA PRO A 52 -34.76 2.73 -15.61
C PRO A 52 -35.56 3.76 -14.81
N THR A 53 -35.24 4.00 -13.53
CA THR A 53 -35.89 5.02 -12.69
C THR A 53 -35.19 6.38 -12.76
N GLY A 54 -34.08 6.48 -13.52
CA GLY A 54 -33.27 7.68 -13.63
C GLY A 54 -32.19 7.81 -12.54
N ARG A 55 -31.99 6.79 -11.70
CA ARG A 55 -30.98 6.83 -10.64
C ARG A 55 -29.61 6.43 -11.18
N VAL A 56 -28.59 7.19 -10.81
CA VAL A 56 -27.19 6.83 -11.08
C VAL A 56 -26.75 5.72 -10.13
N VAL A 57 -26.25 4.62 -10.69
CA VAL A 57 -25.75 3.46 -9.98
C VAL A 57 -24.32 3.13 -10.40
N GLU A 58 -23.52 2.62 -9.46
CA GLU A 58 -22.17 2.16 -9.76
C GLU A 58 -22.21 0.84 -10.53
N ARG A 59 -21.46 0.78 -11.63
CA ARG A 59 -21.18 -0.46 -12.33
C ARG A 59 -19.93 -1.07 -11.73
N ARG A 60 -20.08 -2.23 -11.07
CA ARG A 60 -18.98 -3.00 -10.49
C ARG A 60 -18.84 -4.34 -11.21
N ARG A 61 -17.64 -4.91 -11.20
CA ARG A 61 -17.37 -6.24 -11.73
C ARG A 61 -16.50 -7.00 -10.74
N ASP A 62 -16.93 -8.19 -10.36
CA ASP A 62 -16.10 -9.09 -9.59
C ASP A 62 -15.00 -9.67 -10.47
N VAL A 63 -13.75 -9.51 -10.01
CA VAL A 63 -12.56 -10.06 -10.63
C VAL A 63 -11.85 -10.97 -9.64
N VAL A 64 -11.29 -12.07 -10.14
CA VAL A 64 -10.42 -12.94 -9.34
C VAL A 64 -9.03 -12.34 -9.36
N VAL A 65 -8.50 -12.01 -8.19
CA VAL A 65 -7.14 -11.51 -8.00
C VAL A 65 -6.29 -12.54 -7.27
N ASP A 66 -5.02 -12.60 -7.64
CA ASP A 66 -4.05 -13.42 -6.95
C ASP A 66 -3.44 -12.69 -5.75
N GLU A 67 -3.38 -13.39 -4.63
CA GLU A 67 -2.68 -12.94 -3.44
C GLU A 67 -1.52 -13.87 -3.14
N PHE A 68 -0.36 -13.27 -2.88
CA PHE A 68 0.86 -14.00 -2.61
C PHE A 68 1.20 -13.90 -1.13
N TRP A 69 1.41 -15.06 -0.51
CA TRP A 69 1.57 -15.17 0.94
C TRP A 69 2.84 -15.93 1.28
N VAL A 70 3.55 -15.46 2.31
CA VAL A 70 4.74 -16.09 2.86
C VAL A 70 4.51 -16.37 4.34
N LYS A 71 4.91 -17.56 4.80
CA LYS A 71 4.81 -18.00 6.20
C LYS A 71 6.17 -17.88 6.87
N ASP A 72 6.22 -17.33 8.08
CA ASP A 72 7.44 -17.35 8.90
C ASP A 72 7.58 -18.65 9.72
N GLY A 73 8.74 -18.84 10.36
CA GLY A 73 9.00 -19.97 11.26
C GLY A 73 8.07 -20.07 12.48
N GLY A 74 7.47 -18.95 12.90
CA GLY A 74 6.45 -18.92 13.96
C GLY A 74 5.04 -19.28 13.46
N GLY A 75 4.89 -19.49 12.16
CA GLY A 75 3.66 -19.87 11.50
C GLY A 75 2.75 -18.71 11.09
N ARG A 76 3.21 -17.46 11.25
CA ARG A 76 2.46 -16.28 10.84
C ARG A 76 2.57 -16.07 9.32
N TRP A 77 1.47 -15.68 8.70
CA TRP A 77 1.39 -15.37 7.28
C TRP A 77 1.50 -13.86 7.03
N TYR A 78 2.23 -13.50 5.98
CA TYR A 78 2.41 -12.15 5.49
C TYR A 78 2.03 -12.09 4.02
N ARG A 79 1.16 -11.14 3.66
CA ARG A 79 0.86 -10.85 2.26
C ARG A 79 2.04 -10.07 1.68
N VAL A 80 2.52 -10.49 0.52
CA VAL A 80 3.68 -9.89 -0.16
C VAL A 80 3.35 -9.61 -1.61
N SER A 81 4.22 -8.86 -2.30
CA SER A 81 4.14 -8.71 -3.74
C SER A 81 4.49 -10.02 -4.45
N GLU A 82 4.04 -10.18 -5.69
CA GLU A 82 4.40 -11.35 -6.50
C GLU A 82 5.92 -11.49 -6.66
N ALA A 83 6.64 -10.38 -6.85
CA ALA A 83 8.08 -10.37 -6.99
C ALA A 83 8.78 -10.94 -5.73
N ALA A 84 8.37 -10.49 -4.55
CA ALA A 84 8.91 -10.99 -3.29
C ALA A 84 8.56 -12.46 -3.06
N TRP A 85 7.35 -12.89 -3.43
CA TRP A 85 6.94 -14.30 -3.34
C TRP A 85 7.70 -15.23 -4.29
N ARG A 86 7.99 -14.78 -5.51
CA ARG A 86 8.82 -15.52 -6.47
C ARG A 86 10.24 -15.69 -5.93
N GLY A 87 10.78 -14.66 -5.28
CA GLY A 87 12.10 -14.68 -4.62
C GLY A 87 12.13 -15.33 -3.23
N ALA A 88 10.97 -15.68 -2.65
CA ALA A 88 10.88 -16.28 -1.32
C ALA A 88 11.36 -17.74 -1.37
N ILE A 89 12.57 -17.99 -0.89
CA ILE A 89 13.18 -19.31 -0.77
C ILE A 89 12.96 -19.82 0.65
N VAL A 90 12.41 -21.03 0.79
CA VAL A 90 12.21 -21.67 2.11
C VAL A 90 13.57 -21.87 2.79
N GLY A 91 13.66 -21.45 4.06
CA GLY A 91 14.89 -21.44 4.85
C GLY A 91 15.73 -20.16 4.71
N ALA A 92 15.46 -19.30 3.73
CA ALA A 92 16.15 -18.03 3.57
C ALA A 92 15.45 -16.88 4.31
N SER A 93 16.21 -15.82 4.59
CA SER A 93 15.67 -14.58 5.14
C SER A 93 14.96 -13.75 4.06
N LEU A 94 13.82 -13.16 4.41
CA LEU A 94 13.06 -12.24 3.55
C LEU A 94 12.59 -11.04 4.38
N GLU A 95 12.72 -9.83 3.84
CA GLU A 95 12.12 -8.63 4.43
C GLU A 95 10.66 -8.53 3.99
N VAL A 96 9.75 -8.38 4.94
CA VAL A 96 8.30 -8.23 4.71
C VAL A 96 7.75 -7.05 5.50
N CYS A 97 6.64 -6.47 5.03
CA CYS A 97 5.91 -5.47 5.80
C CYS A 97 5.02 -6.14 6.84
N ARG A 98 5.06 -5.64 8.07
CA ARG A 98 4.12 -5.99 9.14
C ARG A 98 2.96 -5.00 9.22
#